data_AF-A0A1I4LUA9-F1
#
_entry.id   AF-A0A1I4LUA9-F1
#
_cell.length_a   1.000
_cell.length_b   1.000
_cell.length_c   1.000
_cell.angle_alpha   90.00
_cell.angle_beta   90.00
_cell.angle_gamma   90.00
#
_symmetry.space_group_name_H-M   'P 1'
#
loop_
_entity.id
_entity.type
_entity.pdbx_description
1 polymer ?
#
loop_
_entity_poly.entity_id
_entity_poly.type
_entity_poly.pdbx_seq_one_letter_code
_entity_poly.pdbx_strand_id
1 'polypeptide(L)'
;MSQLPNGSFETFVPLALRRRGMQRVTYEHNAHNVTLLEGLARAFYWQHLIDTGMMKSGSAIARAEKLHHSVVNELLRLTLLAPDIIERLMAGRQPRRMNLIWFQRNPLPIEWEAQRQMVKRFEEEV
;
A
#
# COMPACT_ATOMS: atom_id res chain seq x y z
N MET A 1 17.48 -38.33 41.63
CA MET A 1 16.35 -37.46 42.05
C MET A 1 16.90 -36.29 42.85
N SER A 2 17.03 -35.10 42.24
CA SER A 2 16.67 -33.81 42.85
C SER A 2 16.67 -32.76 41.73
N GLN A 3 15.62 -31.96 41.70
CA GLN A 3 15.15 -31.14 40.58
C GLN A 3 15.92 -29.81 40.48
N LEU A 4 16.12 -29.31 39.25
CA LEU A 4 16.55 -27.94 38.98
C LEU A 4 15.34 -26.99 39.15
N PRO A 5 15.45 -25.84 39.83
CA PRO A 5 14.44 -24.80 39.76
C PRO A 5 14.61 -23.98 38.47
N ASN A 6 13.51 -23.82 37.75
CA ASN A 6 13.33 -22.91 36.64
C ASN A 6 13.78 -21.49 37.02
N GLY A 7 14.80 -20.98 36.32
CA GLY A 7 15.22 -19.59 36.39
C GLY A 7 15.66 -19.14 35.00
N SER A 8 14.90 -18.25 34.39
CA SER A 8 15.20 -17.56 33.14
C SER A 8 16.55 -16.83 33.23
N PHE A 9 17.51 -17.21 32.40
CA PHE A 9 18.78 -16.51 32.27
C PHE A 9 18.59 -15.25 31.41
N GLU A 10 18.07 -14.17 31.98
CA GLU A 10 18.16 -12.86 31.34
C GLU A 10 19.56 -12.30 31.54
N THR A 11 20.42 -12.44 30.52
CA THR A 11 21.74 -11.81 30.51
C THR A 11 21.61 -10.37 30.01
N PHE A 12 21.75 -9.42 30.92
CA PHE A 12 21.76 -8.00 30.56
C PHE A 12 23.12 -7.67 29.91
N VAL A 13 23.14 -7.51 28.59
CA VAL A 13 24.33 -7.08 27.84
C VAL A 13 24.29 -5.55 27.71
N PRO A 14 25.16 -4.80 28.41
CA PRO A 14 25.21 -3.35 28.26
C PRO A 14 25.73 -2.98 26.87
N LEU A 15 24.83 -2.57 25.99
CA LEU A 15 25.16 -2.00 24.68
C LEU A 15 25.67 -0.57 24.85
N ALA A 16 26.99 -0.40 24.87
CA ALA A 16 27.62 0.91 24.79
C ALA A 16 27.54 1.43 23.35
N LEU A 17 26.43 2.11 22.99
CA LEU A 17 26.28 2.80 21.70
C LEU A 17 27.24 3.99 21.62
N ARG A 18 28.45 3.75 21.12
CA ARG A 18 29.39 4.81 20.76
C ARG A 18 29.01 5.35 19.37
N ARG A 19 28.67 6.64 19.30
CA ARG A 19 28.42 7.36 18.03
C ARG A 19 29.71 7.41 17.20
N ARG A 20 29.94 6.41 16.35
CA ARG A 20 30.82 6.55 15.18
C ARG A 20 30.07 7.33 14.10
N GLY A 21 30.83 8.08 13.32
CA GLY A 21 30.37 9.10 12.35
C GLY A 21 29.14 8.68 11.55
N MET A 22 28.35 9.70 11.20
CA MET A 22 27.05 9.59 10.54
C MET A 22 27.15 8.94 9.17
N GLN A 23 27.30 7.61 9.13
CA GLN A 23 26.98 6.83 7.95
C GLN A 23 25.46 6.88 7.84
N ARG A 24 24.95 7.75 6.96
CA ARG A 24 23.54 7.71 6.56
C ARG A 24 23.34 6.35 5.90
N VAL A 25 22.87 5.38 6.67
CA VAL A 25 22.30 4.16 6.12
C VAL A 25 21.06 4.63 5.36
N THR A 26 21.20 4.78 4.05
CA THR A 26 20.06 4.88 3.16
C THR A 26 19.40 3.52 3.23
N TYR A 27 18.48 3.34 4.17
CA TYR A 27 17.44 2.34 3.98
C TYR A 27 16.81 2.73 2.65
N GLU A 28 16.94 1.89 1.62
CA GLU A 28 15.93 1.86 0.57
C GLU A 28 14.63 1.55 1.29
N HIS A 29 13.96 2.62 1.72
CA HIS A 29 12.78 2.53 2.54
C HIS A 29 11.65 2.21 1.57
N ASN A 30 11.60 0.95 1.12
CA ASN A 30 10.40 0.33 0.55
C ASN A 30 9.35 0.30 1.66
N ALA A 31 8.77 1.47 1.94
CA ALA A 31 7.66 1.59 2.84
C ALA A 31 6.42 1.17 2.07
N HIS A 32 6.12 -0.13 2.08
CA HIS A 32 4.84 -0.64 1.63
C HIS A 32 3.73 0.17 2.32
N ASN A 33 2.85 0.74 1.52
CA ASN A 33 1.70 1.46 2.07
C ASN A 33 0.59 0.43 2.15
N VAL A 34 0.48 -0.20 3.31
CA VAL A 34 -0.46 -1.30 3.56
C VAL A 34 -1.88 -0.87 3.17
N THR A 35 -2.30 0.35 3.52
CA THR A 35 -3.62 0.88 3.17
C THR A 35 -3.83 0.99 1.65
N LEU A 36 -2.81 1.42 0.90
CA LEU A 36 -2.88 1.46 -0.56
C LEU A 36 -2.96 0.06 -1.17
N LEU A 37 -2.18 -0.88 -0.65
CA LEU A 37 -2.17 -2.27 -1.13
C LEU A 37 -3.48 -3.00 -0.82
N GLU A 38 -4.04 -2.82 0.38
CA GLU A 38 -5.37 -3.33 0.74
C GLU A 38 -6.45 -2.74 -0.16
N GLY A 39 -6.37 -1.43 -0.45
CA GLY A 39 -7.27 -0.78 -1.38
C GLY A 39 -7.19 -1.37 -2.79
N LEU A 40 -5.97 -1.58 -3.29
CA LEU A 40 -5.74 -2.18 -4.60
C LEU A 40 -6.25 -3.62 -4.66
N ALA A 41 -5.98 -4.42 -3.63
CA ALA A 41 -6.47 -5.80 -3.55
C ALA A 41 -8.00 -5.85 -3.56
N ARG A 42 -8.66 -4.97 -2.78
CA ARG A 42 -10.12 -4.83 -2.78
C ARG A 42 -10.66 -4.43 -4.15
N ALA A 43 -10.00 -3.48 -4.82
CA ALA A 43 -10.40 -3.04 -6.14
C ALA A 43 -10.42 -4.21 -7.15
N PHE A 44 -9.33 -4.99 -7.21
CA PHE A 44 -9.26 -6.15 -8.10
C PHE A 44 -10.24 -7.25 -7.71
N TYR A 45 -10.41 -7.52 -6.42
CA TYR A 45 -11.40 -8.49 -5.94
C TYR A 45 -12.83 -8.08 -6.34
N TRP A 46 -13.20 -6.82 -6.13
CA TRP A 46 -14.52 -6.31 -6.49
C TRP A 46 -14.75 -6.29 -8.00
N GLN A 47 -13.73 -5.92 -8.79
CA GLN A 47 -13.77 -6.01 -10.25
C GLN A 47 -14.03 -7.45 -10.68
N HIS A 48 -13.31 -8.42 -10.09
CA HIS A 48 -13.51 -9.84 -10.37
C HIS A 48 -14.94 -10.31 -10.03
N LEU A 49 -15.52 -9.87 -8.92
CA LEU A 49 -16.92 -10.19 -8.58
C LEU A 49 -17.92 -9.63 -9.60
N ILE A 50 -17.63 -8.47 -10.18
CA ILE A 50 -18.46 -7.87 -11.23
C ILE A 50 -18.29 -8.65 -12.53
N ASP A 51 -17.05 -8.94 -12.93
CA ASP A 51 -16.72 -9.63 -14.18
C ASP A 51 -17.28 -11.06 -14.22
N THR A 52 -17.30 -11.74 -13.06
CA THR A 52 -17.90 -13.08 -12.90
C THR A 52 -19.41 -13.05 -12.74
N GLY A 53 -20.03 -11.88 -12.63
CA GLY A 53 -21.47 -11.72 -12.41
C GLY A 53 -21.94 -12.07 -11.00
N MET A 54 -21.03 -12.40 -10.07
CA MET A 54 -21.37 -12.62 -8.65
C MET A 54 -21.96 -11.36 -8.00
N MET A 55 -21.55 -10.17 -8.46
CA MET A 55 -22.09 -8.89 -8.07
C MET A 55 -22.60 -8.11 -9.29
N LYS A 56 -23.81 -7.55 -9.20
CA LYS A 56 -24.45 -6.87 -10.34
C LYS A 56 -23.80 -5.53 -10.71
N SER A 57 -23.19 -4.84 -9.75
CA SER A 57 -22.57 -3.53 -9.96
C SER A 57 -21.77 -3.08 -8.73
N GLY A 58 -20.97 -2.03 -8.87
CA GLY A 58 -20.30 -1.38 -7.72
C GLY A 58 -21.29 -0.91 -6.63
N SER A 59 -22.50 -0.50 -6.99
CA SER A 59 -23.54 -0.14 -6.00
C SER A 59 -24.08 -1.35 -5.23
N ALA A 60 -24.04 -2.55 -5.82
CA ALA A 60 -24.35 -3.79 -5.11
C ALA A 60 -23.24 -4.11 -4.09
N ILE A 61 -21.98 -3.94 -4.50
CA ILE A 61 -20.81 -4.10 -3.62
C ILE A 61 -20.85 -3.11 -2.46
N ALA A 62 -21.13 -1.83 -2.72
CA ALA A 62 -21.24 -0.80 -1.69
C ALA A 62 -22.28 -1.18 -0.61
N ARG A 63 -23.44 -1.72 -1.02
CA ARG A 63 -24.46 -2.20 -0.08
C ARG A 63 -24.01 -3.43 0.71
N ALA A 64 -23.33 -4.38 0.06
CA ALA A 64 -22.82 -5.59 0.70
C ALA A 64 -21.74 -5.27 1.75
N GLU A 65 -20.83 -4.34 1.42
CA GLU A 65 -19.72 -3.91 2.28
C GLU A 65 -20.12 -2.82 3.29
N LYS A 66 -21.38 -2.32 3.21
CA LYS A 66 -21.89 -1.18 4.00
C LYS A 66 -21.02 0.08 3.84
N LEU A 67 -20.53 0.30 2.63
CA LEU A 67 -19.71 1.44 2.25
C LEU A 67 -20.52 2.45 1.43
N HIS A 68 -20.06 3.70 1.42
CA HIS A 68 -20.56 4.70 0.49
C HIS A 68 -20.17 4.33 -0.95
N HIS A 69 -21.05 4.59 -1.92
CA HIS A 69 -20.80 4.25 -3.33
C HIS A 69 -19.53 4.92 -3.88
N SER A 70 -19.22 6.15 -3.44
CA SER A 70 -17.99 6.86 -3.83
C SER A 70 -16.74 6.06 -3.47
N VAL A 71 -16.68 5.47 -2.27
CA VAL A 71 -15.51 4.70 -1.83
C VAL A 71 -15.27 3.51 -2.76
N VAL A 72 -16.33 2.77 -3.08
CA VAL A 72 -16.23 1.63 -4.01
C VAL A 72 -15.79 2.08 -5.40
N ASN A 73 -16.35 3.18 -5.92
CA ASN A 73 -15.99 3.70 -7.23
C ASN A 73 -14.53 4.21 -7.26
N GLU A 74 -14.08 4.90 -6.21
CA GLU A 74 -12.71 5.38 -6.07
C GLU A 74 -11.70 4.24 -6.04
N LEU A 75 -12.02 3.16 -5.32
CA LEU A 75 -11.19 1.96 -5.26
C LEU A 75 -11.20 1.21 -6.60
N LEU A 76 -12.37 0.98 -7.22
CA LEU A 76 -12.46 0.33 -8.53
C LEU A 76 -11.67 1.07 -9.60
N ARG A 77 -11.56 2.40 -9.53
CA ARG A 77 -10.69 3.18 -10.44
C ARG A 77 -9.22 2.80 -10.37
N LEU A 78 -8.74 2.23 -9.27
CA LEU A 78 -7.35 1.76 -9.15
C LEU A 78 -7.05 0.59 -10.11
N THR A 79 -8.05 -0.17 -10.56
CA THR A 79 -7.84 -1.24 -11.56
C THR A 79 -7.48 -0.70 -12.94
N LEU A 80 -7.71 0.60 -13.19
CA LEU A 80 -7.38 1.29 -14.44
C LEU A 80 -5.92 1.79 -14.49
N LEU A 81 -5.15 1.58 -13.43
CA LEU A 81 -3.75 1.96 -13.39
C LEU A 81 -2.94 1.16 -14.41
N ALA A 82 -1.91 1.80 -14.97
CA ALA A 82 -0.95 1.14 -15.83
C ALA A 82 -0.28 -0.02 -15.06
N PRO A 83 -0.10 -1.20 -15.69
CA PRO A 83 0.46 -2.38 -15.02
C PRO A 83 1.81 -2.12 -14.34
N ASP A 84 2.69 -1.35 -14.99
CA ASP A 84 3.99 -0.98 -14.44
C ASP A 84 3.88 -0.12 -13.16
N ILE A 85 2.85 0.72 -13.05
CA ILE A 85 2.60 1.49 -11.83
C ILE A 85 2.15 0.55 -10.71
N ILE A 86 1.23 -0.38 -11.00
CA ILE A 86 0.77 -1.38 -10.03
C ILE A 86 1.95 -2.21 -9.50
N GLU A 87 2.84 -2.68 -10.38
CA GLU A 87 4.06 -3.40 -9.99
C GLU A 87 4.95 -2.57 -9.07
N ARG A 88 5.11 -1.27 -9.35
CA ARG A 88 5.88 -0.35 -8.49
C ARG A 88 5.23 -0.17 -7.12
N LEU A 89 3.90 -0.04 -7.05
CA LEU A 89 3.17 0.05 -5.78
C LEU A 89 3.35 -1.24 -4.96
N MET A 90 3.20 -2.40 -5.59
CA MET A 90 3.40 -3.71 -4.94
C MET A 90 4.84 -3.89 -4.45
N ALA A 91 5.83 -3.40 -5.19
CA ALA A 91 7.24 -3.41 -4.80
C ALA A 91 7.57 -2.42 -3.66
N GLY A 92 6.62 -1.62 -3.18
CA GLY A 92 6.87 -0.59 -2.16
C GLY A 92 7.67 0.61 -2.68
N ARG A 93 7.84 0.73 -4.01
CA ARG A 93 8.60 1.79 -4.69
C ARG A 93 7.71 2.98 -5.08
N GLN A 94 6.69 3.24 -4.29
CA GLN A 94 5.77 4.35 -4.54
C GLN A 94 6.35 5.68 -4.00
N PRO A 95 6.06 6.81 -4.67
CA PRO A 95 6.44 8.11 -4.13
C PRO A 95 5.80 8.37 -2.76
N ARG A 96 6.52 8.99 -1.82
CA ARG A 96 6.05 9.18 -0.42
C ARG A 96 4.71 9.90 -0.29
N ARG A 97 4.43 10.84 -1.21
CA ARG A 97 3.18 11.63 -1.23
C ARG A 97 2.04 10.91 -1.96
N MET A 98 2.33 9.84 -2.68
CA MET A 98 1.34 9.02 -3.40
C MET A 98 0.77 7.97 -2.44
N ASN A 99 -0.38 8.27 -1.86
CA ASN A 99 -1.13 7.38 -0.96
C ASN A 99 -2.57 7.19 -1.45
N LEU A 100 -3.32 6.29 -0.80
CA LEU A 100 -4.71 5.99 -1.18
C LEU A 100 -5.60 7.25 -1.19
N ILE A 101 -5.42 8.15 -0.21
CA ILE A 101 -6.20 9.39 -0.12
C ILE A 101 -6.00 10.27 -1.35
N TRP A 102 -4.78 10.29 -1.90
CA TRP A 102 -4.52 11.02 -3.14
C TRP A 102 -5.34 10.46 -4.31
N PHE A 103 -5.37 9.14 -4.50
CA PHE A 103 -6.15 8.50 -5.57
C PHE A 103 -7.67 8.68 -5.42
N GLN A 104 -8.16 8.76 -4.17
CA GLN A 104 -9.55 9.05 -3.86
C GLN A 104 -9.95 10.48 -4.22
N ARG A 105 -9.06 11.45 -3.97
CA ARG A 105 -9.34 12.88 -4.15
C ARG A 105 -9.04 13.42 -5.55
N ASN A 106 -8.24 12.70 -6.34
CA ASN A 106 -7.77 13.18 -7.64
C ASN A 106 -8.28 12.30 -8.79
N PRO A 107 -8.65 12.92 -9.93
CA PRO A 107 -8.99 12.17 -11.12
C PRO A 107 -7.77 11.39 -11.62
N LEU A 108 -8.02 10.20 -12.16
CA LEU A 108 -6.99 9.32 -12.67
C LEU A 108 -7.03 9.47 -14.18
N PRO A 109 -5.94 9.89 -14.83
CA PRO A 109 -5.89 9.96 -16.29
C PRO A 109 -6.22 8.59 -16.90
N ILE A 110 -7.02 8.57 -17.96
CA ILE A 110 -7.35 7.34 -18.68
C ILE A 110 -6.11 6.83 -19.45
N GLU A 111 -5.32 7.75 -20.00
CA GLU A 111 -4.11 7.43 -20.74
C GLU A 111 -2.97 7.03 -19.80
N TRP A 112 -2.39 5.84 -20.02
CA TRP A 112 -1.28 5.33 -19.21
C TRP A 112 -0.04 6.22 -19.27
N GLU A 113 0.25 6.86 -20.40
CA GLU A 113 1.38 7.80 -20.47
C GLU A 113 1.16 9.00 -19.54
N ALA A 114 -0.05 9.56 -19.50
CA ALA A 114 -0.39 10.62 -18.56
C ALA A 114 -0.29 10.16 -17.10
N GLN A 115 -0.65 8.90 -16.80
CA GLN A 115 -0.45 8.32 -15.47
C GLN A 115 1.04 8.21 -15.11
N ARG A 116 1.90 7.80 -16.04
CA ARG A 116 3.35 7.74 -15.80
C ARG A 116 3.95 9.12 -15.56
N GLN A 117 3.53 10.13 -16.33
CA GLN A 117 3.96 11.52 -16.12
C GLN A 117 3.49 12.06 -14.76
N MET A 118 2.25 11.73 -14.36
CA MET A 118 1.75 12.03 -13.03
C MET A 118 2.61 11.41 -11.93
N VAL A 119 3.00 10.13 -12.06
CA VAL A 119 3.89 9.46 -11.10
C VAL A 119 5.27 10.15 -11.04
N LYS A 120 5.85 10.51 -12.19
CA LYS A 120 7.14 11.24 -12.25
C LYS A 120 7.10 12.57 -11.50
N ARG A 121 6.01 13.34 -11.60
CA ARG A 121 5.86 14.61 -10.86
C ARG A 121 5.97 14.43 -9.35
N PHE A 122 5.47 13.32 -8.80
CA PHE A 122 5.63 13.03 -7.38
C PHE A 122 7.08 12.74 -6.95
N GLU A 123 7.92 12.31 -7.88
CA GLU A 123 9.34 12.02 -7.65
C GLU A 123 10.19 13.30 -7.75
N GLU A 124 9.77 14.26 -8.56
CA GLU A 124 10.43 15.57 -8.73
C GLU A 124 10.15 16.56 -7.59
N GLU A 125 9.02 16.43 -6.89
CA GLU A 125 8.66 17.29 -5.74
C GLU A 125 9.33 16.89 -4.40
N VAL A 126 10.39 16.06 -4.45
CA VAL A 126 11.12 15.51 -3.29
C VAL A 126 12.19 16.46 -2.76
#